data_AF-A0AAJ5WV15-F1
#
_entry.id   AF-A0AAJ5WV15-F1
#
_cell.length_a   1.000
_cell.length_b   1.000
_cell.length_c   1.000
_cell.angle_alpha   90.00
_cell.angle_beta   90.00
_cell.angle_gamma   90.00
#
_symmetry.space_group_name_H-M   'P 1'
#
loop_
_entity.id
_entity.type
_entity.pdbx_description
1 polymer ?
#
loop_
_entity_poly.entity_id
_entity_poly.type
_entity_poly.pdbx_seq_one_letter_code
_entity_poly.pdbx_strand_id
1 'polypeptide(L)'
;MSDATTAMFSTLLSVPGMNEQVKVEAKISRKLVLMLGEVIARGLENGGVVPDAILRASEAEIREFRAQMLEKAGMTELDGNIRSLRVK
;
A
#
# COMPACT_ATOMS: atom_id res chain seq x y z
N MET A 1 -14.12 8.33 3.56
CA MET A 1 -12.77 8.74 4.01
C MET A 1 -12.91 10.13 4.62
N SER A 2 -12.46 10.38 5.85
CA SER A 2 -12.64 11.70 6.48
C SER A 2 -11.75 12.76 5.82
N ASP A 3 -12.19 14.02 5.75
CA ASP A 3 -11.43 15.12 5.15
C ASP A 3 -10.05 15.32 5.79
N ALA A 4 -9.94 15.03 7.10
CA ALA A 4 -8.68 15.03 7.83
C ALA A 4 -7.66 14.01 7.29
N THR A 5 -8.13 12.83 6.87
CA THR A 5 -7.26 11.80 6.29
C THR A 5 -6.70 12.27 4.95
N THR A 6 -7.54 12.88 4.12
CA THR A 6 -7.13 13.41 2.81
C THR A 6 -6.09 14.53 2.96
N ALA A 7 -6.30 15.46 3.89
CA ALA A 7 -5.38 16.57 4.16
C ALA A 7 -4.01 16.10 4.71
N MET A 8 -4.00 15.04 5.53
CA MET A 8 -2.74 14.44 5.99
C MET A 8 -1.95 13.82 4.85
N PHE A 9 -2.61 13.03 3.98
CA PHE A 9 -1.94 12.43 2.83
C PHE A 9 -1.45 13.50 1.85
N SER A 10 -2.22 14.55 1.57
CA SER A 10 -1.75 15.63 0.71
C SER A 10 -0.52 16.34 1.29
N THR A 11 -0.45 16.50 2.61
CA THR A 11 0.72 17.09 3.28
C THR A 11 1.94 16.16 3.22
N LEU A 12 1.76 14.87 3.49
CA LEU A 12 2.83 13.87 3.37
C LEU A 12 3.35 13.73 1.93
N LEU A 13 2.45 13.77 0.94
CA LEU A 13 2.81 13.71 -0.49
C LEU A 13 3.49 15.00 -0.97
N SER A 14 3.46 16.07 -0.18
CA SER A 14 4.18 17.32 -0.49
C SER A 14 5.64 17.34 -0.03
N VAL A 15 6.11 16.27 0.64
CA VAL A 15 7.52 16.13 1.04
C VAL A 15 8.41 16.04 -0.22
N PRO A 16 9.52 16.81 -0.28
CA PRO A 16 10.50 16.69 -1.36
C PRO A 16 10.98 15.24 -1.51
N GLY A 17 11.08 14.75 -2.74
CA GLY A 17 11.48 13.37 -3.03
C GLY A 17 10.34 12.37 -3.19
N MET A 18 9.09 12.70 -2.84
CA MET A 18 7.94 11.78 -2.99
C MET A 18 7.58 11.44 -4.44
N ASN A 19 8.02 12.25 -5.41
CA ASN A 19 7.87 12.00 -6.84
C ASN A 19 9.13 11.41 -7.48
N GLU A 20 10.18 11.14 -6.70
CA GLU A 20 11.38 10.50 -7.22
C GLU A 20 11.10 9.06 -7.63
N GLN A 21 11.66 8.65 -8.77
CA GLN A 21 11.52 7.30 -9.25
C GLN A 21 12.48 6.39 -8.50
N VAL A 22 11.93 5.38 -7.83
CA VAL A 22 12.70 4.30 -7.19
C VAL A 22 12.59 3.02 -8.00
N LYS A 23 13.72 2.34 -8.22
CA LYS A 23 13.71 1.01 -8.84
C LYS A 23 13.48 -0.05 -7.77
N VAL A 24 12.33 -0.70 -7.81
CA VAL A 24 12.00 -1.81 -6.92
C VAL A 24 11.86 -3.10 -7.72
N GLU A 25 12.77 -4.06 -7.47
CA GLU A 25 12.74 -5.37 -8.12
C GLU A 25 12.12 -6.41 -7.16
N ALA A 26 11.11 -7.16 -7.63
CA ALA A 26 10.42 -8.17 -6.84
C ALA A 26 10.23 -9.46 -7.64
N LYS A 27 10.47 -10.60 -6.99
CA LYS A 27 10.13 -11.92 -7.52
C LYS A 27 8.86 -12.41 -6.83
N ILE A 28 7.75 -12.42 -7.55
CA ILE A 28 6.43 -12.78 -7.02
C ILE A 28 5.76 -13.87 -7.84
N SER A 29 4.84 -14.60 -7.21
CA SER A 29 4.08 -15.67 -7.86
C SER A 29 3.04 -15.10 -8.85
N ARG A 30 2.67 -15.88 -9.88
CA ARG A 30 1.56 -15.51 -10.78
C ARG A 30 0.25 -15.27 -10.02
N LYS A 31 0.02 -16.03 -8.95
CA LYS A 31 -1.12 -15.86 -8.04
C LYS A 31 -1.12 -14.47 -7.42
N LEU A 32 0.01 -14.05 -6.84
CA LEU A 32 0.13 -12.74 -6.20
C LEU A 32 -0.04 -11.60 -7.23
N VAL A 33 0.46 -11.75 -8.46
CA VAL A 33 0.23 -10.77 -9.54
C VAL A 33 -1.26 -10.57 -9.81
N LEU A 34 -2.01 -11.65 -10.04
CA LEU A 34 -3.46 -11.59 -10.31
C LEU A 34 -4.23 -10.94 -9.15
N MET A 35 -3.85 -11.33 -7.93
CA MET A 35 -4.47 -10.83 -6.71
C MET A 35 -4.22 -9.34 -6.50
N LEU A 36 -2.99 -8.86 -6.71
CA LEU A 36 -2.67 -7.44 -6.62
C LEU A 36 -3.43 -6.63 -7.67
N GLY A 37 -3.55 -7.15 -8.89
CA GLY A 37 -4.35 -6.53 -9.95
C GLY A 37 -5.80 -6.32 -9.53
N GLU A 38 -6.43 -7.37 -8.98
CA GLU A 38 -7.82 -7.31 -8.51
C GLU A 38 -8.01 -6.37 -7.32
N VAL A 39 -7.06 -6.39 -6.36
CA VAL A 39 -7.06 -5.47 -5.21
C VAL A 39 -6.97 -4.01 -5.65
N ILE A 40 -6.09 -3.71 -6.62
CA ILE A 40 -5.93 -2.36 -7.18
C ILE A 40 -7.22 -1.93 -7.90
N ALA A 41 -7.74 -2.77 -8.80
CA ALA A 41 -8.95 -2.48 -9.56
C ALA A 41 -10.13 -2.14 -8.62
N ARG A 42 -10.38 -3.00 -7.63
CA ARG A 42 -11.46 -2.76 -6.66
C ARG A 42 -11.21 -1.59 -5.73
N GLY A 43 -9.95 -1.36 -5.36
CA GLY A 43 -9.55 -0.21 -4.55
C GLY A 43 -9.90 1.10 -5.23
N LEU A 44 -9.75 1.16 -6.55
CA LEU A 44 -10.11 2.32 -7.38
C LEU A 44 -11.63 2.45 -7.60
N GLU A 45 -12.34 1.33 -7.82
CA GLU A 45 -13.78 1.35 -8.16
C GLU A 45 -14.70 1.52 -6.94
N ASN A 46 -14.39 0.86 -5.82
CA ASN A 46 -15.32 0.68 -4.69
C ASN A 46 -14.84 1.30 -3.38
N GLY A 47 -13.89 2.24 -3.43
CA GLY A 47 -13.41 2.94 -2.23
C GLY A 47 -12.75 2.03 -1.19
N GLY A 48 -12.18 0.90 -1.61
CA GLY A 48 -11.36 0.02 -0.76
C GLY A 48 -12.02 -1.26 -0.24
N VAL A 49 -13.24 -1.60 -0.67
CA VAL A 49 -13.87 -2.88 -0.29
C VAL A 49 -13.34 -4.01 -1.18
N VAL A 50 -12.27 -4.67 -0.71
CA VAL A 50 -11.77 -5.92 -1.31
C VAL A 50 -12.52 -7.09 -0.69
N PRO A 51 -13.05 -8.05 -1.48
CA PRO A 51 -13.68 -9.26 -0.95
C PRO A 51 -12.77 -10.01 0.02
N ASP A 52 -13.34 -10.40 1.15
CA ASP A 52 -12.64 -11.12 2.21
C ASP A 52 -12.05 -12.46 1.72
N ALA A 53 -12.71 -13.10 0.75
CA ALA A 53 -12.24 -14.33 0.11
C ALA A 53 -10.90 -14.14 -0.65
N ILE A 54 -10.71 -12.97 -1.27
CA ILE A 54 -9.46 -12.62 -1.96
C ILE A 54 -8.38 -12.39 -0.91
N LEU A 55 -8.66 -11.57 0.11
CA LEU A 55 -7.68 -11.28 1.16
C LEU A 55 -7.21 -12.54 1.89
N ARG A 56 -8.12 -13.44 2.28
CA ARG A 56 -7.78 -14.66 3.03
C ARG A 56 -6.93 -15.66 2.25
N ALA A 57 -7.11 -15.77 0.93
CA ALA A 57 -6.39 -16.75 0.12
C ALA A 57 -4.88 -16.45 -0.02
N SER A 58 -4.47 -15.20 0.20
CA SER A 58 -3.07 -14.77 0.00
C SER A 58 -2.60 -13.72 1.00
N GLU A 59 -3.24 -13.62 2.17
CA GLU A 59 -2.97 -12.54 3.13
C GLU A 59 -1.48 -12.47 3.50
N ALA A 60 -0.87 -13.62 3.79
CA ALA A 60 0.55 -13.72 4.13
C ALA A 60 1.44 -13.23 2.98
N GLU A 61 1.19 -13.68 1.74
CA GLU A 61 1.96 -13.27 0.56
C GLU A 61 1.82 -11.76 0.28
N ILE A 62 0.62 -11.20 0.46
CA ILE A 62 0.37 -9.76 0.29
C ILE A 62 1.08 -8.95 1.38
N ARG A 63 1.02 -9.40 2.65
CA ARG A 63 1.71 -8.73 3.77
C ARG A 63 3.23 -8.74 3.58
N GLU A 64 3.77 -9.87 3.17
CA GLU A 64 5.20 -10.01 2.91
C GLU A 64 5.64 -9.16 1.72
N PHE A 65 4.88 -9.17 0.62
CA PHE A 65 5.14 -8.29 -0.51
C PHE A 65 5.13 -6.81 -0.11
N ARG A 66 4.13 -6.37 0.67
CA ARG A 66 4.05 -5.00 1.16
C ARG A 66 5.29 -4.62 1.96
N ALA A 67 5.74 -5.49 2.88
CA ALA A 67 6.93 -5.24 3.68
C ALA A 67 8.17 -5.09 2.79
N GLN A 68 8.37 -6.02 1.85
CA GLN A 68 9.48 -5.96 0.90
C GLN A 68 9.47 -4.69 0.04
N MET A 69 8.30 -4.21 -0.39
CA MET A 69 8.19 -2.99 -1.19
C MET A 69 8.57 -1.75 -0.39
N LEU A 70 8.11 -1.65 0.86
CA LEU A 70 8.47 -0.54 1.74
C LEU A 70 9.95 -0.54 2.08
N GLU A 71 10.53 -1.70 2.35
CA GLU A 71 11.96 -1.83 2.62
C GLU A 71 12.79 -1.41 1.41
N LYS A 72 12.50 -1.95 0.23
CA LYS A 72 13.25 -1.65 -1.00
C LYS A 72 13.08 -0.21 -1.48
N ALA A 73 11.96 0.43 -1.16
CA ALA A 73 11.74 1.85 -1.44
C ALA A 73 12.27 2.78 -0.32
N GLY A 74 12.80 2.25 0.78
CA GLY A 74 13.23 3.05 1.93
C GLY A 74 12.08 3.71 2.70
N MET A 75 10.85 3.23 2.54
CA MET A 75 9.61 3.84 3.04
C MET A 75 9.08 3.24 4.35
N THR A 76 9.82 2.33 4.98
CA THR A 76 9.37 1.62 6.19
C THR A 76 9.10 2.57 7.37
N GLU A 77 9.98 3.54 7.60
CA GLU A 77 9.83 4.51 8.70
C GLU A 77 8.62 5.42 8.46
N LEU A 78 8.48 5.96 7.26
CA LEU A 78 7.36 6.81 6.88
C LEU A 78 6.03 6.07 7.03
N ASP A 79 5.96 4.81 6.58
CA ASP A 79 4.77 3.96 6.77
C ASP A 79 4.43 3.77 8.26
N GLY A 80 5.43 3.56 9.10
CA GLY A 80 5.27 3.47 10.56
C GLY A 80 4.70 4.76 11.16
N ASN A 81 5.24 5.91 10.75
CA ASN A 81 4.77 7.23 11.20
C ASN A 81 3.34 7.50 10.75
N ILE A 82 2.97 7.16 9.51
CA ILE A 82 1.59 7.30 9.01
C ILE A 82 0.62 6.44 9.83
N ARG A 83 1.01 5.21 10.16
CA ARG A 83 0.19 4.30 10.97
C ARG A 83 -0.01 4.81 12.39
N SER A 84 1.02 5.35 13.04
CA SER A 84 0.88 5.89 14.39
C SER A 84 -0.06 7.09 14.44
N LEU A 85 -0.11 7.89 13.38
CA LEU A 85 -1.04 9.01 13.25
C LEU A 85 -2.49 8.57 12.99
N ARG A 86 -2.71 7.40 12.38
CA ARG A 86 -4.05 6.81 12.16
C ARG A 86 -4.65 6.17 13.43
N VAL A 87 -3.85 5.93 14.46
CA VAL A 87 -4.25 5.24 15.70
C VAL A 87 -4.61 6.24 16.82
N LYS A 88 -4.78 7.53 16.50
CA LYS A 88 -5.33 8.55 17.40
C LYS A 88 -6.75 8.95 17.00
#